data_AF-R7TFF2-F1
#
_entry.id   AF-R7TFF2-F1
#
_cell.length_a   1.000
_cell.length_b   1.000
_cell.length_c   1.000
_cell.angle_alpha   90.00
_cell.angle_beta   90.00
_cell.angle_gamma   90.00
#
_symmetry.space_group_name_H-M   'P 1'
#
loop_
_entity.id
_entity.type
_entity.pdbx_description
1 polymer ?
#
loop_
_entity_poly.entity_id
_entity_poly.type
_entity_poly.pdbx_seq_one_letter_code
_entity_poly.pdbx_strand_id
1 'polypeptide(L)' 'DVDECLVLNGGCGMLCKNSEGSFFCSCDEGFQLGSDRRTCNDINECDFYNGGCSHKCVNEEGSYSCQCP' A
#
# COMPACT_ATOMS: atom_id res chain seq x y z
N ASP A 1 -11.55 21.31 13.41
CA ASP A 1 -11.38 20.11 12.59
C ASP A 1 -11.83 18.89 13.40
N VAL A 2 -12.46 17.90 12.77
CA VAL A 2 -12.94 16.68 13.43
C VAL A 2 -12.05 15.56 12.92
N ASP A 3 -11.42 14.81 13.82
CA ASP A 3 -10.55 13.71 13.40
C ASP A 3 -11.38 12.50 12.94
N GLU A 4 -11.58 12.38 11.62
CA GLU A 4 -12.32 11.26 11.04
C GLU A 4 -11.57 9.93 11.16
N CYS A 5 -10.25 9.95 11.41
CA CYS A 5 -9.46 8.73 11.60
C CYS A 5 -9.80 8.02 12.91
N LEU A 6 -10.35 8.72 13.90
CA LEU A 6 -10.81 8.10 15.15
C LEU A 6 -12.04 7.21 14.97
N VAL A 7 -12.76 7.34 13.84
CA VAL A 7 -13.95 6.54 13.54
C VAL A 7 -13.64 5.60 12.39
N LEU A 8 -13.52 4.30 12.68
CA LEU A 8 -13.25 3.25 11.69
C LEU A 8 -12.04 3.59 10.78
N ASN A 9 -11.01 4.25 11.30
CA ASN A 9 -9.83 4.69 10.53
C ASN A 9 -10.18 5.56 9.31
N GLY A 10 -11.26 6.36 9.36
CA GLY A 10 -11.75 7.11 8.21
C GLY A 10 -12.25 6.22 7.05
N GLY A 11 -12.39 4.92 7.27
CA GLY A 11 -12.60 3.92 6.22
C GLY A 11 -11.36 3.62 5.37
N CYS A 12 -10.16 4.00 5.82
CA CYS A 12 -8.89 3.67 5.18
C CYS A 12 -8.48 2.22 5.47
N GLY A 13 -7.91 1.55 4.47
CA GLY A 13 -7.44 0.17 4.59
C GLY A 13 -6.22 0.02 5.51
N MET A 14 -5.29 0.96 5.46
CA MET A 14 -4.06 0.95 6.28
C MET A 14 -3.93 2.22 7.12
N LEU A 15 -3.41 3.31 6.55
CA LEU A 15 -3.12 4.53 7.28
C LEU A 15 -4.19 5.59 6.98
N CYS A 16 -4.68 6.23 8.04
CA CYS A 16 -5.48 7.44 7.94
C CYS A 16 -4.69 8.63 8.47
N LYS A 17 -4.73 9.74 7.73
CA LYS A 17 -4.11 11.01 8.14
C LYS A 17 -5.18 12.09 8.14
N ASN A 18 -5.46 12.59 9.34
CA ASN A 18 -6.34 13.72 9.52
C ASN A 18 -5.65 15.01 9.02
N SER A 19 -6.42 15.88 8.37
CA SER A 19 -5.96 17.17 7.84
C SER A 19 -6.99 18.26 8.16
N GLU A 20 -6.61 19.54 8.09
CA GLU A 20 -7.56 20.58 8.45
C GLU A 20 -8.73 20.67 7.44
N GLY A 21 -9.93 20.24 7.88
CA GLY A 21 -11.16 20.25 7.10
C GLY A 21 -11.48 18.95 6.34
N SER A 22 -10.64 17.91 6.43
CA SER A 22 -10.83 16.59 5.80
C SER A 22 -9.80 15.59 6.31
N PHE A 23 -9.89 14.33 5.91
CA PHE A 23 -8.81 13.35 6.04
C PHE A 23 -8.38 12.79 4.68
N PHE A 24 -7.25 12.09 4.66
CA PHE A 24 -6.82 11.30 3.51
C PHE A 24 -6.20 9.97 3.95
N CYS A 25 -6.37 8.94 3.11
CA CYS A 25 -5.77 7.64 3.34
C CYS A 25 -4.38 7.57 2.71
N SER A 26 -3.47 6.84 3.35
CA SER A 26 -2.19 6.44 2.79
C SER A 26 -1.96 4.94 3.03
N CYS A 27 -1.01 4.37 2.30
CA CYS A 27 -0.63 2.97 2.42
C CYS A 27 0.80 2.86 2.94
N ASP A 28 1.11 1.71 3.54
CA ASP A 28 2.47 1.39 3.95
C ASP A 28 3.38 1.19 2.73
N GLU A 29 4.69 1.13 2.97
CA GLU A 29 5.66 0.80 1.93
C GLU A 29 5.34 -0.57 1.31
N GLY A 30 5.48 -0.69 -0.02
CA GLY A 30 5.05 -1.88 -0.76
C GLY A 30 3.57 -1.89 -1.17
N PHE A 31 2.78 -0.87 -0.80
CA PHE A 31 1.36 -0.79 -1.17
C PHE A 31 1.03 0.52 -1.90
N GLN A 32 0.09 0.44 -2.84
CA GLN A 32 -0.44 1.57 -3.58
C GLN A 32 -1.91 1.83 -3.23
N LEU A 33 -2.26 3.11 -3.13
CA LEU A 33 -3.63 3.53 -2.85
C LEU A 33 -4.52 3.23 -4.08
N GLY A 34 -5.61 2.50 -3.83
CA GLY A 34 -6.61 2.16 -4.83
C GLY A 34 -7.34 3.38 -5.38
N SER A 35 -8.08 3.17 -6.48
CA SER A 35 -8.87 4.21 -7.14
C SER A 35 -10.00 4.78 -6.27
N ASP A 36 -10.43 4.03 -5.26
CA ASP A 36 -11.39 4.45 -4.25
C ASP A 36 -10.77 5.39 -3.18
N ARG A 37 -9.46 5.61 -3.24
CA ARG A 37 -8.65 6.40 -2.29
C ARG A 37 -8.73 5.89 -0.86
N ARG A 38 -9.02 4.59 -0.67
CA ARG A 38 -9.20 3.97 0.65
C ARG A 38 -8.51 2.63 0.75
N THR A 39 -8.64 1.78 -0.26
CA THR A 39 -8.00 0.47 -0.30
C THR A 39 -6.51 0.60 -0.56
N CYS A 40 -5.72 -0.27 0.05
CA CYS A 40 -4.30 -0.40 -0.21
C CYS A 40 -4.07 -1.73 -0.89
N ASN A 41 -3.63 -1.68 -2.13
CA ASN A 41 -3.32 -2.86 -2.92
C ASN A 41 -1.82 -3.05 -2.93
N ASP A 42 -1.39 -4.29 -2.75
CA ASP A 42 0.00 -4.69 -2.84
C ASP A 42 0.60 -4.29 -4.21
N ILE A 43 1.81 -3.74 -4.17
CA ILE A 43 2.57 -3.40 -5.38
C ILE A 43 3.34 -4.64 -5.78
N ASN A 44 2.99 -5.22 -6.91
CA ASN A 44 3.77 -6.34 -7.44
C ASN A 44 5.08 -5.85 -8.06
N GLU A 45 6.19 -5.87 -7.32
CA GLU A 45 7.48 -5.42 -7.82
C GLU A 45 8.03 -6.33 -8.93
N CYS A 46 7.59 -7.59 -8.99
CA CYS A 46 7.97 -8.52 -10.05
C CYS A 46 7.45 -8.09 -11.43
N ASP A 47 6.38 -7.29 -11.50
CA ASP A 47 5.84 -6.79 -12.78
C ASP A 47 6.76 -5.74 -13.42
N PHE A 48 7.66 -5.13 -12.64
CA PHE A 48 8.62 -4.14 -13.13
C PHE A 48 10.05 -4.67 -13.07
N TYR A 49 10.65 -4.91 -14.23
CA TYR A 49 12.03 -5.41 -14.36
C TYR A 49 12.31 -6.64 -13.47
N ASN A 50 11.32 -7.51 -13.27
CA ASN A 50 11.41 -8.72 -12.44
C ASN A 50 11.83 -8.40 -10.98
N GLY A 51 11.44 -7.25 -10.43
CA GLY A 51 11.89 -6.79 -9.12
C GLY A 51 13.42 -6.57 -9.03
N GLY A 52 14.13 -6.51 -10.16
CA GLY A 52 15.60 -6.54 -10.18
C GLY A 52 16.21 -7.91 -9.85
N CYS A 53 15.41 -8.97 -9.72
CA CYS A 53 15.90 -10.32 -9.47
C CYS A 53 16.63 -10.89 -10.70
N SER A 54 17.74 -11.60 -10.47
CA SER A 54 18.47 -12.29 -11.56
C SER A 54 17.77 -13.56 -12.06
N HIS A 55 16.96 -14.20 -11.20
CA HIS A 55 16.26 -15.44 -11.51
C HIS A 55 14.75 -15.27 -11.25
N LYS A 56 14.19 -16.03 -10.29
CA LYS A 56 12.75 -16.00 -10.03
C LYS A 56 12.42 -14.89 -9.04
N CYS A 57 11.51 -14.00 -9.42
CA CYS A 57 10.87 -13.08 -8.48
C CYS A 57 9.58 -13.71 -7.94
N VAL A 58 9.33 -13.57 -6.64
CA VAL A 58 8.10 -13.97 -5.98
C VAL A 58 7.54 -12.76 -5.26
N ASN A 59 6.35 -12.35 -5.69
CA ASN A 59 5.62 -11.28 -5.04
C ASN A 59 5.07 -11.75 -3.69
N GLU A 60 5.26 -10.95 -2.65
CA GLU A 60 4.81 -11.21 -1.29
C GLU A 60 3.97 -10.02 -0.82
N GLU A 61 3.10 -10.19 0.16
CA GLU A 61 2.25 -9.07 0.60
C GLU A 61 3.12 -8.00 1.29
N GLY A 62 3.25 -6.84 0.66
CA GLY A 62 4.06 -5.70 1.08
C GLY A 62 5.54 -5.76 0.68
N SER A 63 5.96 -6.77 -0.10
CA SER A 63 7.35 -6.90 -0.54
C SER A 63 7.52 -7.93 -1.68
N TYR A 64 8.76 -8.26 -2.00
CA TYR A 64 9.08 -9.34 -2.93
C TYR A 64 10.37 -10.06 -2.51
N SER A 65 10.48 -11.31 -2.94
CA SER A 65 11.67 -12.12 -2.71
C SER A 65 12.25 -12.67 -4.01
N CYS A 66 13.58 -12.61 -4.14
CA CYS A 66 14.30 -13.24 -5.23
C CYS A 66 14.71 -14.66 -4.84
N GLN A 67 14.29 -15.64 -5.62
CA GLN A 67 14.63 -17.05 -5.42
C GLN A 67 15.66 -17.52 -6.44
N CYS A 68 16.64 -18.28 -5.95
CA CYS A 68 17.58 -19.01 -6.79
C CYS A 68 16.97 -20.33 -7.31
N PRO A 69 17.44 -20.85 -8.45
CA PRO A 69 16.99 -22.13 -9.02
C PRO A 69 17.27 -23.34 -8.14
#